data_AF-A0A150NM48-F1
#
_entry.id   AF-A0A150NM48-F1
#
_cell.length_a   1.000
_cell.length_b   1.000
_cell.length_c   1.000
_cell.angle_alpha   90.00
_cell.angle_beta   90.00
_cell.angle_gamma   90.00
#
_symmetry.space_group_name_H-M   'P 1'
#
loop_
_entity.id
_entity.type
_entity.pdbx_description
1 polymer ?
#
loop_
_entity_poly.entity_id
_entity_poly.type
_entity_poly.pdbx_seq_one_letter_code
_entity_poly.pdbx_strand_id
1 'polypeptide(L)'
;MIHELCKEFSQLEQVEAIALGGSRAGQNYDQNSDYDVYVYLNSSIDEATRLKILSKYCSYMEIGNQFWELEDDCVLNNGIEIELIYRSMESFEQELNSTVFQHKAQNAYTTCMWHNLLHSKILYDPNGHYAYLQKTYQIPYPQELKKHIIERQLLLLEQAMPAFSHQIEKAIKRQDLLSMNHRTSEFFCFLL
;
A
#
# COMPACT_ATOMS: atom_id res chain seq x y z
N MET A 1 -11.48 -6.07 19.24
CA MET A 1 -10.29 -5.21 19.39
C MET A 1 -10.19 -4.25 18.20
N ILE A 2 -10.02 -4.75 16.97
CA ILE A 2 -9.88 -3.87 15.80
C ILE A 2 -11.09 -2.95 15.56
N HIS A 3 -12.30 -3.46 15.71
CA HIS A 3 -13.52 -2.64 15.55
C HIS A 3 -13.59 -1.49 16.56
N GLU A 4 -13.16 -1.69 17.81
CA GLU A 4 -13.14 -0.63 18.83
C GLU A 4 -12.00 0.36 18.58
N LEU A 5 -10.83 -0.11 18.14
CA LEU A 5 -9.73 0.74 17.71
C LEU A 5 -10.15 1.66 16.54
N CYS A 6 -10.73 1.09 15.49
CA CYS A 6 -11.25 1.86 14.35
C CYS A 6 -12.34 2.84 14.77
N LYS A 7 -13.21 2.47 15.72
CA LYS A 7 -14.23 3.36 16.27
C LYS A 7 -13.65 4.56 17.02
N GLU A 8 -12.51 4.42 17.70
CA GLU A 8 -11.83 5.57 18.33
C GLU A 8 -11.18 6.49 17.30
N PHE A 9 -10.51 5.93 16.30
CA PHE A 9 -10.01 6.72 15.17
C PHE A 9 -11.14 7.43 14.42
N SER A 10 -12.29 6.79 14.26
CA SER A 10 -13.45 7.37 13.58
C SER A 10 -14.11 8.54 14.33
N GLN A 11 -13.68 8.86 15.56
CA GLN A 11 -14.14 10.05 16.28
C GLN A 11 -13.28 11.28 15.99
N LEU A 12 -12.13 11.11 15.32
CA LEU A 12 -11.23 12.19 14.96
C LEU A 12 -11.77 12.90 13.71
N GLU A 13 -11.87 14.24 13.76
CA GLU A 13 -12.35 15.06 12.65
C GLU A 13 -11.47 14.96 11.40
N GLN A 14 -10.21 14.57 11.59
CA GLN A 14 -9.24 14.34 10.51
C GLN A 14 -9.57 13.12 9.65
N VAL A 15 -10.30 12.13 10.19
CA VAL A 15 -10.54 10.84 9.54
C VAL A 15 -11.75 10.91 8.61
N GLU A 16 -11.52 10.72 7.32
CA GLU A 16 -12.57 10.65 6.30
C GLU A 16 -13.08 9.23 6.08
N ALA A 17 -12.18 8.25 6.09
CA ALA A 17 -12.54 6.84 5.92
C ALA A 17 -11.51 5.92 6.58
N ILE A 18 -11.95 4.71 6.94
CA ILE A 18 -11.10 3.63 7.40
C ILE A 18 -11.44 2.39 6.58
N ALA A 19 -10.42 1.76 5.99
CA ALA A 19 -10.57 0.53 5.22
C ALA A 19 -9.58 -0.53 5.70
N LEU A 20 -10.03 -1.78 5.75
CA LEU A 20 -9.17 -2.94 5.98
C LEU A 20 -8.72 -3.47 4.63
N GLY A 21 -7.41 -3.58 4.41
CA GLY A 21 -6.84 -4.20 3.22
C GLY A 21 -6.16 -5.54 3.53
N GLY A 22 -5.20 -5.87 2.66
CA GLY A 22 -4.41 -7.09 2.71
C GLY A 22 -5.20 -8.39 2.78
N SER A 23 -4.57 -9.42 3.33
CA SER A 23 -5.08 -10.79 3.35
C SER A 23 -6.45 -10.90 4.07
N ARG A 24 -6.63 -10.13 5.15
CA ARG A 24 -7.85 -10.12 5.97
C ARG A 24 -9.02 -9.36 5.35
N ALA A 25 -8.78 -8.52 4.34
CA ALA A 25 -9.84 -8.00 3.48
C ALA A 25 -10.40 -9.10 2.56
N GLY A 26 -9.60 -10.09 2.18
CA GLY A 26 -10.03 -11.22 1.36
C GLY A 26 -10.57 -12.42 2.15
N GLN A 27 -10.46 -13.60 1.54
CA GLN A 27 -10.69 -14.91 2.16
C GLN A 27 -9.38 -15.67 2.42
N ASN A 28 -8.24 -15.14 1.96
CA ASN A 28 -6.93 -15.80 2.00
C ASN A 28 -6.11 -15.35 3.21
N TYR A 29 -6.69 -15.38 4.42
CA TYR A 29 -5.95 -15.10 5.65
C TYR A 29 -5.84 -16.36 6.50
N ASP A 30 -4.78 -16.45 7.28
CA ASP A 30 -4.55 -17.51 8.23
C ASP A 30 -4.17 -16.96 9.60
N GLN A 31 -3.70 -17.84 10.48
CA GLN A 31 -3.31 -17.48 11.84
C GLN A 31 -2.06 -16.58 11.91
N ASN A 32 -1.27 -16.51 10.84
CA ASN A 32 -0.06 -15.69 10.74
C ASN A 32 -0.33 -14.35 10.04
N SER A 33 -1.56 -14.09 9.60
CA SER A 33 -1.89 -12.81 8.95
C SER A 33 -1.95 -11.67 9.96
N ASP A 34 -1.33 -10.56 9.61
CA ASP A 34 -1.45 -9.23 10.22
C ASP A 34 -2.76 -8.54 9.80
N TYR A 35 -2.93 -7.29 10.24
CA TYR A 35 -4.01 -6.40 9.84
C TYR A 35 -3.47 -5.13 9.18
N ASP A 36 -3.78 -4.94 7.90
CA ASP A 36 -3.52 -3.68 7.19
C ASP A 36 -4.71 -2.72 7.30
N VAL A 37 -4.62 -1.70 8.15
CA VAL A 37 -5.68 -0.71 8.34
C VAL A 37 -5.29 0.61 7.71
N TYR A 38 -5.96 0.96 6.62
CA TYR A 38 -5.79 2.25 5.93
C TYR A 38 -6.70 3.30 6.56
N VAL A 39 -6.09 4.38 7.04
CA VAL A 39 -6.79 5.54 7.60
C VAL A 39 -6.62 6.70 6.63
N TYR A 40 -7.71 7.08 5.97
CA TYR A 40 -7.73 8.16 5.02
C TYR A 40 -8.11 9.47 5.72
N LEU A 41 -7.31 10.50 5.47
CA LEU A 41 -7.29 11.73 6.23
C LEU A 41 -7.53 12.96 5.35
N ASN A 42 -8.27 13.93 5.88
CA ASN A 42 -8.32 15.30 5.34
C ASN A 42 -7.16 16.17 5.84
N SER A 43 -6.57 15.81 6.99
CA SER A 43 -5.45 16.51 7.63
C SER A 43 -4.70 15.56 8.56
N SER A 44 -3.46 15.87 8.91
CA SER A 44 -2.63 14.98 9.73
C SER A 44 -3.14 14.86 11.17
N ILE A 45 -3.04 13.67 11.74
CA ILE A 45 -3.26 13.41 13.17
C ILE A 45 -1.90 13.49 13.88
N ASP A 46 -1.81 14.24 14.97
CA ASP A 46 -0.57 14.35 15.74
C ASP A 46 -0.21 13.01 16.42
N GLU A 47 1.10 12.73 16.51
CA GLU A 47 1.60 11.47 17.10
C GLU A 47 1.13 11.25 18.53
N ALA A 48 0.99 12.31 19.33
CA ALA A 48 0.55 12.17 20.72
C ALA A 48 -0.91 11.68 20.83
N THR A 49 -1.78 12.13 19.93
CA THR A 49 -3.15 11.63 19.80
C THR A 49 -3.15 10.16 19.37
N ARG A 50 -2.37 9.78 18.36
CA ARG A 50 -2.30 8.39 17.90
C ARG A 50 -1.78 7.45 18.99
N LEU A 51 -0.69 7.83 19.66
CA LEU A 51 -0.12 7.11 20.80
C LEU A 51 -1.14 6.92 21.94
N LYS A 52 -1.90 7.97 22.26
CA LYS A 52 -2.94 7.91 23.31
C LYS A 52 -4.05 6.91 22.97
N ILE A 53 -4.44 6.80 21.69
CA ILE A 53 -5.44 5.81 21.26
C ILE A 53 -4.82 4.42 21.29
N LEU A 54 -3.68 4.23 20.62
CA LEU A 54 -3.04 2.93 20.43
C LEU A 54 -2.60 2.27 21.74
N SER A 55 -2.14 3.05 22.73
CA SER A 55 -1.76 2.54 24.06
C SER A 55 -2.87 1.79 24.81
N LYS A 56 -4.14 1.95 24.43
CA LYS A 56 -5.27 1.18 24.98
C LYS A 56 -5.40 -0.22 24.38
N TYR A 57 -4.94 -0.40 23.14
CA TYR A 57 -5.23 -1.58 22.32
C TYR A 57 -3.98 -2.38 21.95
N CYS A 58 -2.79 -1.77 22.07
CA CYS A 58 -1.52 -2.33 21.63
C CYS A 58 -0.58 -2.57 22.81
N SER A 59 0.08 -3.72 22.77
CA SER A 59 1.11 -4.14 23.72
C SER A 59 2.53 -3.68 23.30
N TYR A 60 2.72 -3.44 22.00
CA TYR A 60 3.93 -2.88 21.40
C TYR A 60 3.54 -1.92 20.27
N MET A 61 4.31 -0.84 20.09
CA MET A 61 4.00 0.23 19.14
C MET A 61 5.29 0.88 18.63
N GLU A 62 5.41 1.04 17.32
CA GLU A 62 6.35 1.91 16.61
C GLU A 62 5.52 3.00 15.93
N ILE A 63 5.56 4.22 16.48
CA ILE A 63 4.71 5.33 16.02
C ILE A 63 5.47 6.18 15.00
N GLY A 64 4.82 6.51 13.89
CA GLY A 64 5.33 7.44 12.89
C GLY A 64 6.46 6.86 12.04
N ASN A 65 6.40 5.56 11.74
CA ASN A 65 7.29 4.94 10.77
C ASN A 65 7.10 5.58 9.38
N GLN A 66 8.18 5.72 8.63
CA GLN A 66 8.21 6.37 7.30
C GLN A 66 9.13 5.64 6.30
N PHE A 67 9.41 4.35 6.50
CA PHE A 67 10.19 3.58 5.51
C PHE A 67 9.50 3.51 4.14
N TRP A 68 8.16 3.41 4.13
CA TRP A 68 7.35 3.31 2.91
C TRP A 68 6.28 4.41 2.85
N GLU A 69 5.37 4.40 3.82
CA GLU A 69 4.35 5.42 4.02
C GLU A 69 4.35 5.87 5.49
N LEU A 70 3.48 6.81 5.86
CA LEU A 70 3.31 7.15 7.26
C LEU A 70 2.51 6.04 7.95
N GLU A 71 3.16 5.30 8.83
CA GLU A 71 2.62 4.09 9.45
C GLU A 71 2.81 4.12 10.98
N ASP A 72 1.85 3.54 11.71
CA ASP A 72 2.05 3.13 13.09
C ASP A 72 1.99 1.58 13.15
N ASP A 73 3.14 0.95 13.39
CA ASP A 73 3.30 -0.52 13.38
C ASP A 73 3.20 -1.05 14.81
N CYS A 74 2.22 -1.92 15.07
CA CYS A 74 1.88 -2.30 16.43
C CYS A 74 1.66 -3.80 16.59
N VAL A 75 1.78 -4.28 17.82
CA VAL A 75 1.26 -5.59 18.25
C VAL A 75 0.05 -5.37 19.14
N LEU A 76 -1.12 -5.80 18.70
CA LEU A 76 -2.36 -5.74 19.48
C LEU A 76 -2.23 -6.50 20.81
N ASN A 77 -3.06 -6.19 21.80
CA ASN A 77 -3.08 -6.87 23.10
C ASN A 77 -3.41 -8.37 23.02
N ASN A 78 -3.93 -8.85 21.89
CA ASN A 78 -4.14 -10.26 21.60
C ASN A 78 -2.97 -10.93 20.85
N GLY A 79 -1.85 -10.22 20.66
CA GLY A 79 -0.62 -10.71 20.04
C GLY A 79 -0.59 -10.67 18.51
N ILE A 80 -1.61 -10.12 17.84
CA ILE A 80 -1.65 -10.01 16.37
C ILE A 80 -1.03 -8.67 15.95
N GLU A 81 -0.18 -8.71 14.93
CA GLU A 81 0.42 -7.52 14.30
C GLU A 81 -0.64 -6.71 13.53
N ILE A 82 -0.52 -5.39 13.59
CA ILE A 82 -1.39 -4.43 12.90
C ILE A 82 -0.55 -3.25 12.40
N GLU A 83 -0.79 -2.87 11.16
CA GLU A 83 -0.22 -1.69 10.53
C GLU A 83 -1.35 -0.67 10.33
N LEU A 84 -1.20 0.53 10.91
CA LEU A 84 -2.09 1.65 10.61
C LEU A 84 -1.42 2.58 9.61
N ILE A 85 -1.89 2.55 8.37
CA ILE A 85 -1.30 3.28 7.24
C ILE A 85 -2.11 4.56 7.01
N TYR A 86 -1.49 5.72 7.21
CA TYR A 86 -2.13 7.03 7.13
C TYR A 86 -1.92 7.66 5.76
N ARG A 87 -3.01 7.94 5.05
CA ARG A 87 -2.97 8.58 3.72
C ARG A 87 -3.84 9.81 3.66
N SER A 88 -3.39 10.83 2.93
CA SER A 88 -4.28 11.92 2.49
C SER A 88 -5.29 11.37 1.48
N MET A 89 -6.58 11.60 1.70
CA MET A 89 -7.62 11.21 0.74
C MET A 89 -7.40 11.89 -0.62
N GLU A 90 -7.12 13.19 -0.60
CA GLU A 90 -6.84 13.97 -1.80
C GLU A 90 -5.65 13.40 -2.60
N SER A 91 -4.52 13.12 -1.92
CA SER A 91 -3.33 12.59 -2.60
C SER A 91 -3.57 11.19 -3.18
N PHE A 92 -4.32 10.36 -2.45
CA PHE A 92 -4.70 9.02 -2.91
C PHE A 92 -5.58 9.07 -4.17
N GLU A 93 -6.58 9.95 -4.21
CA GLU A 93 -7.41 10.16 -5.40
C GLU A 93 -6.61 10.65 -6.60
N GLN A 94 -5.68 11.58 -6.39
CA GLN A 94 -4.80 12.07 -7.45
C GLN A 94 -3.93 10.95 -8.03
N GLU A 95 -3.38 10.08 -7.19
CA GLU A 95 -2.58 8.93 -7.60
C GLU A 95 -3.41 7.91 -8.39
N LEU A 96 -4.62 7.59 -7.90
CA LEU A 96 -5.55 6.72 -8.59
C LEU A 96 -5.92 7.27 -9.98
N ASN A 97 -6.24 8.56 -10.06
CA ASN A 97 -6.60 9.20 -11.32
C ASN A 97 -5.42 9.20 -12.31
N SER A 98 -4.22 9.53 -11.81
CA SER A 98 -3.00 9.51 -12.61
C SER A 98 -2.69 8.11 -13.17
N THR A 99 -2.90 7.08 -12.37
CA THR A 99 -2.65 5.69 -12.79
C THR A 99 -3.72 5.19 -13.74
N VAL A 100 -4.99 5.26 -13.34
CA VAL A 100 -6.08 4.56 -14.01
C VAL A 100 -6.59 5.32 -15.23
N PHE A 101 -6.81 6.64 -15.11
CA PHE A 101 -7.40 7.44 -16.18
C PHE A 101 -6.36 8.16 -17.04
N GLN A 102 -5.22 8.55 -16.47
CA GLN A 102 -4.12 9.14 -17.24
C GLN A 102 -3.09 8.09 -17.71
N HIS A 103 -3.30 6.82 -17.36
CA HIS A 103 -2.49 5.69 -17.78
C HIS A 103 -0.99 5.83 -17.44
N LYS A 104 -0.63 6.51 -16.34
CA LYS A 104 0.77 6.70 -15.97
C LYS A 104 1.32 5.45 -15.28
N ALA A 105 2.26 4.77 -15.93
CA ALA A 105 2.96 3.62 -15.38
C ALA A 105 4.10 4.04 -14.44
N GLN A 106 4.25 3.30 -13.32
CA GLN A 106 5.33 3.44 -12.35
C GLN A 106 6.30 2.26 -12.43
N ASN A 107 7.39 2.34 -11.66
CA ASN A 107 8.35 1.24 -11.52
C ASN A 107 7.78 0.16 -10.60
N ALA A 108 7.41 -0.99 -11.18
CA ALA A 108 6.67 -2.04 -10.46
C ALA A 108 5.42 -1.47 -9.74
N TYR A 109 4.65 -2.32 -9.06
CA TYR A 109 3.52 -1.93 -8.17
C TYR A 109 2.51 -0.90 -8.74
N THR A 110 2.44 -0.70 -10.06
CA THR A 110 1.75 0.46 -10.65
C THR A 110 0.28 0.52 -10.27
N THR A 111 -0.36 -0.64 -10.15
CA THR A 111 -1.79 -0.74 -9.83
C THR A 111 -2.05 -1.10 -8.38
N CYS A 112 -1.05 -1.04 -7.48
CA CYS A 112 -1.21 -1.50 -6.09
C CYS A 112 -2.29 -0.70 -5.34
N MET A 113 -2.29 0.64 -5.46
CA MET A 113 -3.29 1.51 -4.84
C MET A 113 -4.68 1.26 -5.41
N TRP A 114 -4.78 1.05 -6.72
CA TRP A 114 -6.03 0.75 -7.38
C TRP A 114 -6.59 -0.61 -6.96
N HIS A 115 -5.73 -1.64 -6.91
CA HIS A 115 -6.08 -2.96 -6.39
C HIS A 115 -6.53 -2.89 -4.92
N ASN A 116 -5.78 -2.16 -4.08
CA ASN A 116 -6.13 -1.98 -2.67
C ASN A 116 -7.51 -1.34 -2.51
N LEU A 117 -7.81 -0.26 -3.25
CA LEU A 117 -9.13 0.38 -3.25
C LEU A 117 -10.24 -0.65 -3.56
N LEU A 118 -10.10 -1.44 -4.62
CA LEU A 118 -11.14 -2.35 -5.09
C LEU A 118 -11.39 -3.55 -4.17
N HIS A 119 -10.38 -3.95 -3.39
CA HIS A 119 -10.43 -5.17 -2.60
C HIS A 119 -10.48 -4.93 -1.09
N SER A 120 -10.35 -3.68 -0.63
CA SER A 120 -10.48 -3.33 0.77
C SER A 120 -11.93 -3.41 1.26
N LYS A 121 -12.08 -3.73 2.56
CA LYS A 121 -13.36 -3.69 3.28
C LYS A 121 -13.48 -2.36 4.00
N ILE A 122 -14.55 -1.62 3.69
CA ILE A 122 -14.85 -0.36 4.39
C ILE A 122 -15.24 -0.67 5.84
N LEU A 123 -14.50 -0.09 6.79
CA LEU A 123 -14.80 -0.15 8.23
C LEU A 123 -15.48 1.12 8.72
N TYR A 124 -15.19 2.27 8.10
CA TYR A 124 -15.79 3.56 8.39
C TYR A 124 -15.77 4.44 7.13
N ASP A 125 -16.89 5.04 6.77
CA ASP A 125 -17.03 5.97 5.64
C ASP A 125 -18.35 6.75 5.78
N PRO A 126 -18.43 7.75 6.68
CA PRO A 126 -19.68 8.38 7.09
C PRO A 126 -20.36 9.15 5.95
N ASN A 127 -19.57 9.63 4.98
CA ASN A 127 -20.03 10.42 3.85
C ASN A 127 -20.16 9.60 2.56
N GLY A 128 -19.78 8.33 2.57
CA GLY A 128 -19.79 7.46 1.39
C GLY A 128 -18.73 7.82 0.35
N HIS A 129 -17.70 8.58 0.73
CA HIS A 129 -16.67 9.07 -0.19
C HIS A 129 -15.80 7.91 -0.70
N TYR A 130 -15.34 7.05 0.20
CA TYR A 130 -14.53 5.89 -0.17
C TYR A 130 -15.34 4.86 -0.98
N ALA A 131 -16.60 4.62 -0.60
CA ALA A 131 -17.52 3.77 -1.36
C ALA A 131 -17.80 4.32 -2.77
N TYR A 132 -17.86 5.65 -2.92
CA TYR A 132 -17.96 6.28 -4.23
C TYR A 132 -16.71 6.06 -5.08
N LEU A 133 -15.51 6.15 -4.49
CA LEU A 133 -14.27 5.82 -5.18
C LEU A 133 -14.25 4.36 -5.62
N GLN A 134 -14.60 3.41 -4.74
CA GLN A 134 -14.67 1.98 -5.12
C GLN A 134 -15.56 1.76 -6.36
N LYS A 135 -16.75 2.37 -6.39
CA LYS A 135 -17.66 2.28 -7.53
C LYS A 135 -17.10 2.94 -8.79
N THR A 136 -16.51 4.12 -8.65
CA THR A 136 -15.96 4.90 -9.78
C THR A 136 -14.80 4.17 -10.45
N TYR A 137 -13.94 3.54 -9.66
CA TYR A 137 -12.75 2.83 -10.13
C TYR A 137 -13.02 1.36 -10.47
N GLN A 138 -14.25 0.86 -10.30
CA GLN A 138 -14.66 -0.48 -10.71
C GLN A 138 -14.89 -0.53 -12.23
N ILE A 139 -13.81 -0.34 -12.98
CA ILE A 139 -13.80 -0.34 -14.45
C ILE A 139 -12.95 -1.49 -14.98
N PRO A 140 -13.15 -1.92 -16.25
CA PRO A 140 -12.25 -2.86 -16.90
C PRO A 140 -10.81 -2.32 -16.95
N TYR A 141 -9.83 -3.23 -16.88
CA TYR A 141 -8.41 -2.88 -16.97
C TYR A 141 -8.10 -2.07 -18.26
N PRO A 142 -7.65 -0.80 -18.14
CA PRO A 142 -7.39 0.04 -19.32
C PRO A 142 -6.25 -0.55 -20.18
N GLN A 143 -6.52 -0.77 -21.47
CA GLN A 143 -5.53 -1.37 -22.37
C GLN A 143 -4.30 -0.48 -22.57
N GLU A 144 -4.49 0.85 -22.58
CA GLU A 144 -3.37 1.80 -22.67
C GLU A 144 -2.48 1.76 -21.43
N LEU A 145 -3.06 1.66 -20.23
CA LEU A 145 -2.28 1.47 -19.01
C LEU A 145 -1.46 0.18 -19.07
N LYS A 146 -2.08 -0.93 -19.53
CA LYS A 146 -1.38 -2.21 -19.72
C LYS A 146 -0.18 -2.05 -20.63
N LYS A 147 -0.36 -1.37 -21.76
CA LYS A 147 0.69 -1.11 -22.74
C LYS A 147 1.81 -0.27 -22.14
N HIS A 148 1.49 0.83 -21.46
CA HIS A 148 2.50 1.69 -20.82
C HIS A 148 3.29 0.97 -19.73
N ILE A 149 2.63 0.10 -18.95
CA ILE A 149 3.32 -0.78 -17.98
C ILE A 149 4.26 -1.74 -18.71
N ILE A 150 3.81 -2.43 -19.76
CA ILE A 150 4.70 -3.34 -20.49
C ILE A 150 5.91 -2.59 -21.08
N GLU A 151 5.67 -1.44 -21.71
CA GLU A 151 6.72 -0.62 -22.33
C GLU A 151 7.73 -0.14 -21.29
N ARG A 152 7.28 0.44 -20.17
CA ARG A 152 8.17 0.93 -19.11
C ARG A 152 8.95 -0.21 -18.45
N GLN A 153 8.34 -1.36 -18.25
CA GLN A 153 8.95 -2.48 -17.54
C GLN A 153 10.01 -3.14 -18.44
N LEU A 154 9.75 -3.26 -19.74
CA LEU A 154 10.74 -3.76 -20.72
C LEU A 154 12.01 -2.90 -20.78
N LEU A 155 11.89 -1.57 -20.60
CA LEU A 155 13.06 -0.69 -20.50
C LEU A 155 13.98 -1.08 -19.33
N LEU A 156 13.41 -1.38 -18.17
CA LEU A 156 14.17 -1.74 -16.96
C LEU A 156 14.58 -3.22 -16.91
N LEU A 157 13.85 -4.11 -17.57
CA LEU A 157 14.22 -5.51 -17.64
C LEU A 157 15.40 -5.73 -18.60
N GLU A 158 15.38 -5.08 -19.77
CA GLU A 158 16.29 -5.45 -20.88
C GLU A 158 16.82 -4.25 -21.71
N GLN A 159 15.99 -3.25 -22.02
CA GLN A 159 16.26 -2.39 -23.18
C GLN A 159 17.03 -1.10 -22.88
N ALA A 160 17.01 -0.58 -21.65
CA ALA A 160 17.65 0.69 -21.29
C ALA A 160 18.85 0.49 -20.35
N MET A 161 19.60 1.55 -20.06
CA MET A 161 20.47 1.58 -18.88
C MET A 161 19.69 2.20 -17.72
N PRO A 162 19.60 1.56 -16.54
CA PRO A 162 20.36 0.40 -16.09
C PRO A 162 19.55 -0.92 -16.10
N ALA A 163 19.28 -1.53 -17.26
CA ALA A 163 18.49 -2.76 -17.35
C ALA A 163 19.05 -3.90 -16.48
N PHE A 164 18.16 -4.58 -15.77
CA PHE A 164 18.51 -5.60 -14.80
C PHE A 164 19.26 -6.77 -15.43
N SER A 165 18.91 -7.22 -16.63
CA SER A 165 19.63 -8.30 -17.33
C SER A 165 21.12 -7.99 -17.53
N HIS A 166 21.44 -6.81 -18.05
CA HIS A 166 22.81 -6.34 -18.21
C HIS A 166 23.55 -6.21 -16.87
N GLN A 167 22.85 -5.79 -15.82
CA GLN A 167 23.42 -5.69 -14.48
C GLN A 167 23.72 -7.06 -13.87
N ILE A 168 22.83 -8.05 -14.07
CA ILE A 168 23.02 -9.44 -13.65
C ILE A 168 24.22 -10.04 -14.38
N GLU A 169 24.32 -9.87 -15.70
CA GLU A 169 25.49 -10.34 -16.46
C GLU A 169 26.80 -9.77 -15.93
N LYS A 170 26.81 -8.46 -15.63
CA LYS A 170 27.99 -7.79 -15.07
C LYS A 170 28.35 -8.36 -13.70
N ALA A 171 27.35 -8.62 -12.84
CA ALA A 171 27.57 -9.21 -11.52
C ALA A 171 28.16 -10.62 -11.62
N ILE A 172 27.64 -11.45 -12.53
CA ILE A 172 28.15 -12.80 -12.81
C ILE A 172 29.61 -12.75 -13.27
N LYS A 173 29.95 -11.88 -14.24
CA LYS A 173 31.33 -11.70 -14.74
C LYS A 173 32.30 -11.31 -13.63
N ARG A 174 31.83 -10.59 -12.60
CA ARG A 174 32.62 -10.15 -11.45
C ARG A 174 32.60 -11.12 -10.27
N GLN A 175 31.82 -12.21 -10.35
CA GLN A 175 31.56 -13.13 -9.24
C GLN A 175 31.05 -12.39 -7.99
N ASP A 176 30.29 -11.31 -8.18
CA ASP A 176 29.71 -10.52 -7.09
C ASP A 176 28.36 -11.10 -6.67
N LEU A 177 28.40 -12.01 -5.70
CA LEU A 177 27.22 -12.74 -5.22
C LEU A 177 26.13 -11.81 -4.65
N LEU A 178 26.51 -10.70 -4.02
CA LEU A 178 25.55 -9.75 -3.45
C LEU A 178 24.83 -9.00 -4.58
N SER A 179 25.57 -8.51 -5.58
CA SER A 179 24.96 -7.87 -6.74
C SER A 179 24.11 -8.85 -7.56
N MET A 180 24.52 -10.12 -7.67
CA MET A 180 23.71 -11.14 -8.33
C MET A 180 22.38 -11.32 -7.61
N ASN A 181 22.39 -11.54 -6.30
CA ASN A 181 21.16 -11.70 -5.52
C ASN A 181 20.25 -10.47 -5.63
N HIS A 182 20.79 -9.27 -5.40
CA HIS A 182 20.03 -8.03 -5.43
C HIS A 182 19.37 -7.78 -6.79
N ARG A 183 20.13 -7.85 -7.89
CA ARG A 183 19.62 -7.54 -9.24
C ARG A 183 18.66 -8.60 -9.77
N THR A 184 18.88 -9.86 -9.41
CA THR A 184 17.94 -10.93 -9.76
C THR A 184 16.62 -10.79 -9.02
N SER A 185 16.63 -10.41 -7.73
CA SER A 185 15.40 -10.12 -6.99
C SER A 185 14.60 -8.97 -7.62
N GLU A 186 15.27 -7.85 -7.94
CA GLU A 186 14.63 -6.72 -8.64
C GLU A 186 14.05 -7.13 -10.00
N PHE A 187 14.78 -7.93 -10.79
CA PHE A 187 14.28 -8.42 -12.07
C PHE A 187 12.95 -9.17 -11.93
N PHE A 188 12.82 -10.05 -10.93
CA PHE A 188 11.57 -10.78 -10.69
C PHE A 188 10.43 -9.90 -10.19
N CYS A 189 10.72 -8.85 -9.40
CA CYS A 189 9.71 -7.89 -8.96
C CYS A 189 9.03 -7.13 -10.13
N PHE A 190 9.69 -7.02 -11.29
CA PHE A 190 9.15 -6.33 -12.47
C PHE A 190 8.44 -7.26 -13.46
N LEU A 191 8.39 -8.58 -13.18
CA LEU A 191 7.66 -9.57 -13.99
C LEU A 191 6.25 -9.87 -13.45
N LEU A 192 5.95 -9.47 -12.21
CA LEU A 192 4.66 -9.63 -11.52
C LEU A 192 3.77 -8.39 -11.73
#